data_AF-A0A1F6C938-F1
#
_entry.id   AF-A0A1F6C938-F1
#
_cell.length_a   1.000
_cell.length_b   1.000
_cell.length_c   1.000
_cell.angle_alpha   90.00
_cell.angle_beta   90.00
_cell.angle_gamma   90.00
#
_symmetry.space_group_name_H-M   'P 1'
#
loop_
_entity.id
_entity.type
_entity.pdbx_description
1 polymer ?
#
loop_
_entity_poly.entity_id
_entity_poly.type
_entity_poly.pdbx_seq_one_letter_code
_entity_poly.pdbx_strand_id
1 'polypeptide(L)'
;MLSLLAAWTRDPLLRATTLAILDTEVGVEVTREALQRALTETFPGQYSPLNIAKVARNAASSWTQSGHFSGYTKKVRCRVQPGSVAVTLALLLGYVSAWHGEQLFASPWCQLLDLTGPQARSLAAQAHREELLTMKAIGSVVEINFPRFNRFLEGFL
;
A
#
# COMPACT_ATOMS: atom_id res chain seq x y z
N MET A 1 1.92 -9.20 1.18
CA MET A 1 1.87 -7.76 1.50
C MET A 1 3.19 -7.04 1.21
N LEU A 2 4.35 -7.53 1.67
CA LEU A 2 5.64 -6.88 1.37
C LEU A 2 5.93 -6.76 -0.14
N SER A 3 5.65 -7.83 -0.90
CA SER A 3 5.76 -7.83 -2.37
C SER A 3 4.84 -6.80 -3.03
N LEU A 4 3.61 -6.62 -2.52
CA LEU A 4 2.70 -5.59 -3.00
C LEU A 4 3.28 -4.19 -2.75
N LEU A 5 3.73 -3.90 -1.54
CA LEU A 5 4.31 -2.59 -1.20
C LEU A 5 5.49 -2.24 -2.11
N ALA A 6 6.41 -3.19 -2.32
CA ALA A 6 7.56 -3.01 -3.20
C ALA A 6 7.13 -2.83 -4.68
N ALA A 7 6.25 -3.70 -5.19
CA ALA A 7 5.76 -3.62 -6.57
C ALA A 7 4.99 -2.32 -6.82
N TRP A 8 4.07 -1.95 -5.94
CA TRP A 8 3.27 -0.73 -6.02
C TRP A 8 4.14 0.53 -6.00
N THR A 9 5.27 0.53 -5.30
CA THR A 9 6.22 1.66 -5.29
C THR A 9 6.89 1.87 -6.65
N ARG A 10 7.01 0.83 -7.48
CA ARG A 10 7.75 0.87 -8.75
C ARG A 10 6.87 0.83 -9.99
N ASP A 11 5.68 0.25 -9.89
CA ASP A 11 4.80 -0.01 -11.03
C ASP A 11 3.63 1.00 -11.09
N PRO A 12 3.69 2.00 -11.98
CA PRO A 12 2.62 2.99 -12.12
C PRO A 12 1.31 2.39 -12.65
N LEU A 13 1.35 1.27 -13.38
CA LEU A 13 0.14 0.60 -13.87
C LEU A 13 -0.59 -0.10 -12.73
N LEU A 14 0.15 -0.75 -11.82
CA LEU A 14 -0.45 -1.29 -10.59
C LEU A 14 -1.03 -0.17 -9.72
N ARG A 15 -0.31 0.96 -9.57
CA ARG A 15 -0.81 2.11 -8.80
C ARG A 15 -2.10 2.70 -9.34
N ALA A 16 -2.24 2.80 -10.66
CA ALA A 16 -3.45 3.32 -11.28
C ALA A 16 -4.73 2.53 -10.90
N THR A 17 -4.59 1.27 -10.51
CA THR A 17 -5.73 0.44 -10.09
C THR A 17 -6.14 0.60 -8.62
N THR A 18 -5.43 1.41 -7.84
CA THR A 18 -5.60 1.47 -6.37
C THR A 18 -6.98 1.96 -5.94
N LEU A 19 -7.43 3.10 -6.47
CA LEU A 19 -8.70 3.71 -6.05
C LEU A 19 -9.91 2.85 -6.40
N ALA A 20 -9.89 2.20 -7.57
CA ALA A 20 -10.93 1.24 -7.95
C ALA A 20 -11.12 0.09 -6.93
N ILE A 21 -10.15 -0.13 -6.04
CA ILE A 21 -10.13 -1.21 -5.05
C ILE A 21 -10.35 -0.67 -3.65
N LEU A 22 -9.61 0.37 -3.26
CA LEU A 22 -9.71 0.94 -1.92
C LEU A 22 -11.02 1.69 -1.69
N ASP A 23 -11.62 2.28 -2.74
CA ASP A 23 -12.92 2.96 -2.64
C ASP A 23 -14.11 1.98 -2.75
N THR A 24 -13.85 0.71 -3.09
CA THR A 24 -14.89 -0.32 -3.11
C THR A 24 -15.12 -0.85 -1.69
N GLU A 25 -16.38 -0.93 -1.26
CA GLU A 25 -16.74 -1.53 0.02
C GLU A 25 -16.34 -3.00 0.12
N VAL A 26 -15.93 -3.42 1.32
CA VAL A 26 -15.63 -4.82 1.61
C VAL A 26 -16.86 -5.69 1.37
N GLY A 27 -16.68 -6.82 0.68
CA GLY A 27 -17.76 -7.72 0.28
C GLY A 27 -18.34 -7.42 -1.10
N VAL A 28 -18.00 -6.29 -1.71
CA VAL A 28 -18.44 -5.92 -3.07
C VAL A 28 -17.48 -6.46 -4.12
N GLU A 29 -18.03 -6.85 -5.27
CA GLU A 29 -17.25 -7.30 -6.43
C GLU A 29 -16.56 -6.11 -7.12
N VAL A 30 -15.24 -6.20 -7.29
CA VAL A 30 -14.49 -5.30 -8.17
C VAL A 30 -14.38 -5.95 -9.55
N THR A 31 -15.07 -5.37 -10.52
CA THR A 31 -15.12 -5.92 -11.86
C THR A 31 -13.82 -5.66 -12.62
N ARG A 32 -13.54 -6.50 -13.62
CA ARG A 32 -12.40 -6.30 -14.50
C ARG A 32 -12.51 -4.96 -15.25
N GLU A 33 -13.73 -4.58 -15.61
CA GLU A 33 -14.06 -3.34 -16.31
C GLU A 33 -13.72 -2.13 -15.47
N ALA A 34 -13.91 -2.17 -14.14
CA ALA A 34 -13.50 -1.11 -13.24
C ALA A 34 -11.98 -0.91 -13.26
N LEU A 35 -11.19 -2.00 -13.23
CA LEU A 35 -9.74 -1.93 -13.33
C LEU A 35 -9.26 -1.42 -14.70
N GLN A 36 -9.90 -1.85 -15.79
CA GLN A 36 -9.58 -1.37 -17.14
C GLN A 36 -9.90 0.12 -17.32
N ARG A 37 -11.02 0.58 -16.73
CA ARG A 37 -11.41 1.98 -16.73
C ARG A 37 -10.37 2.84 -16.00
N ALA A 38 -9.99 2.44 -14.79
CA ALA A 38 -8.97 3.15 -14.00
C ALA A 38 -7.63 3.28 -14.77
N LEU A 39 -7.21 2.22 -15.47
CA LEU A 39 -6.01 2.25 -16.31
C LEU A 39 -6.16 3.20 -17.51
N THR A 40 -7.29 3.15 -18.21
CA THR A 40 -7.54 3.99 -19.40
C THR A 40 -7.65 5.47 -19.03
N GLU A 41 -8.26 5.78 -17.89
CA GLU A 41 -8.37 7.15 -17.37
C GLU A 41 -7.01 7.70 -16.92
N THR A 42 -6.16 6.87 -16.30
CA THR A 42 -4.83 7.29 -15.85
C THR A 42 -3.84 7.43 -17.01
N PHE A 43 -3.95 6.58 -18.04
CA PHE A 43 -3.03 6.54 -19.20
C PHE A 43 -3.77 6.64 -20.54
N PRO A 44 -4.45 7.77 -20.82
CA PRO A 44 -5.30 7.91 -21.99
C PRO A 44 -4.49 7.74 -23.29
N GLY A 45 -4.90 6.79 -24.12
CA GLY A 45 -4.30 6.52 -25.44
C GLY A 45 -2.90 5.90 -25.43
N GLN A 46 -2.31 5.61 -24.26
CA GLN A 46 -0.93 5.10 -24.19
C GLN A 46 -0.83 3.59 -24.43
N TYR A 47 -1.90 2.84 -24.18
CA TYR A 47 -1.92 1.38 -24.27
C TYR A 47 -3.08 0.89 -25.13
N SER A 48 -2.83 -0.17 -25.90
CA SER A 48 -3.88 -0.84 -26.67
C SER A 48 -4.92 -1.49 -25.74
N PRO A 49 -6.17 -1.70 -26.21
CA PRO A 49 -7.19 -2.39 -25.43
C PRO A 49 -6.74 -3.77 -24.92
N LEU A 50 -5.97 -4.50 -25.73
CA LEU A 50 -5.38 -5.79 -25.36
C LEU A 50 -4.42 -5.66 -24.16
N ASN A 51 -3.54 -4.66 -24.18
CA ASN A 51 -2.59 -4.43 -23.09
C ASN A 51 -3.31 -3.99 -21.82
N ILE A 52 -4.29 -3.08 -21.91
CA ILE A 52 -5.14 -2.69 -20.77
C ILE A 52 -5.81 -3.91 -20.15
N ALA A 53 -6.42 -4.77 -20.97
CA ALA A 53 -7.09 -5.98 -20.51
C ALA A 53 -6.13 -6.98 -19.84
N LYS A 54 -4.88 -7.08 -20.32
CA LYS A 54 -3.82 -7.92 -19.72
C LYS A 54 -3.34 -7.34 -18.38
N VAL A 55 -3.08 -6.04 -18.32
CA VAL A 55 -2.63 -5.34 -17.11
C VAL A 55 -3.70 -5.42 -16.03
N ALA A 56 -4.98 -5.18 -16.35
CA ALA A 56 -6.08 -5.32 -15.40
C ALA A 56 -6.16 -6.72 -14.78
N ARG A 57 -5.96 -7.77 -15.58
CA ARG A 57 -5.93 -9.16 -15.08
C ARG A 57 -4.72 -9.42 -14.17
N ASN A 58 -3.55 -8.92 -14.54
CA ASN A 58 -2.34 -9.06 -13.73
C ASN A 58 -2.48 -8.30 -12.39
N ALA A 59 -3.00 -7.08 -12.42
CA ALA A 59 -3.31 -6.30 -11.22
C ALA A 59 -4.28 -7.07 -10.33
N ALA A 60 -5.40 -7.58 -10.86
CA ALA A 60 -6.35 -8.39 -10.10
C ALA A 60 -5.68 -9.60 -9.41
N SER A 61 -4.72 -10.25 -10.06
CA SER A 61 -3.91 -11.30 -9.44
C SER A 61 -3.06 -10.77 -8.28
N SER A 62 -2.34 -9.66 -8.46
CA SER A 62 -1.53 -9.04 -7.40
C SER A 62 -2.37 -8.64 -6.19
N TRP A 63 -3.57 -8.10 -6.42
CA TRP A 63 -4.52 -7.75 -5.35
C TRP A 63 -5.14 -8.97 -4.66
N THR A 64 -5.33 -10.08 -5.39
CA THR A 64 -5.72 -11.37 -4.78
C THR A 64 -4.61 -11.89 -3.87
N GLN A 65 -3.36 -11.93 -4.36
CA GLN A 65 -2.21 -12.47 -3.62
C GLN A 65 -1.86 -11.63 -2.39
N SER A 66 -2.18 -10.33 -2.40
CA SER A 66 -1.98 -9.45 -1.24
C SER A 66 -3.10 -9.51 -0.22
N GLY A 67 -4.19 -10.22 -0.49
CA GLY A 67 -5.35 -10.40 0.38
C GLY A 67 -6.46 -9.37 0.19
N HIS A 68 -6.31 -8.42 -0.74
CA HIS A 68 -7.35 -7.41 -1.02
C HIS A 68 -8.53 -7.99 -1.78
N PHE A 69 -8.34 -9.09 -2.50
CA PHE A 69 -9.41 -9.85 -3.12
C PHE A 69 -9.47 -11.29 -2.64
N SER A 70 -10.70 -11.81 -2.54
CA SER A 70 -10.98 -13.24 -2.53
C SER A 70 -11.66 -13.68 -3.83
N GLY A 71 -11.71 -14.99 -4.06
CA GLY A 71 -12.35 -15.60 -5.22
C GLY A 71 -11.44 -15.72 -6.45
N TYR A 72 -11.77 -16.69 -7.31
CA TYR A 72 -11.01 -16.96 -8.54
C TYR A 72 -11.56 -16.15 -9.71
N THR A 73 -12.80 -16.43 -10.12
CA THR A 73 -13.47 -15.78 -11.26
C THR A 73 -13.98 -14.39 -10.90
N LYS A 74 -14.67 -14.28 -9.77
CA LYS A 74 -15.16 -13.01 -9.21
C LYS A 74 -14.19 -12.51 -8.16
N LYS A 75 -13.83 -11.23 -8.24
CA LYS A 75 -12.90 -10.61 -7.29
C LYS A 75 -13.70 -9.81 -6.28
N VAL A 76 -13.89 -10.40 -5.11
CA VAL A 76 -14.63 -9.78 -4.01
C VAL A 76 -13.65 -9.05 -3.11
N ARG A 77 -13.91 -7.78 -2.84
CA ARG A 77 -13.09 -6.95 -1.96
C ARG A 77 -13.05 -7.51 -0.55
N CYS A 78 -11.85 -7.71 -0.03
CA CYS A 78 -11.58 -8.21 1.32
C CYS A 78 -10.64 -7.25 2.03
N ARG A 79 -10.89 -6.99 3.33
CA ARG A 79 -9.98 -6.19 4.14
C ARG A 79 -8.70 -6.96 4.43
N VAL A 80 -7.54 -6.36 4.21
CA VAL A 80 -6.27 -6.98 4.59
C VAL A 80 -6.01 -6.87 6.10
N GLN A 81 -5.24 -7.81 6.62
CA GLN A 81 -4.79 -7.82 8.02
C GLN A 81 -3.25 -7.73 8.04
N PRO A 82 -2.68 -6.51 8.01
CA PRO A 82 -1.23 -6.33 8.04
C PRO A 82 -0.64 -6.71 9.40
N GLY A 83 0.52 -7.37 9.37
CA GLY A 83 1.37 -7.54 10.54
C GLY A 83 2.40 -6.42 10.69
N SER A 84 3.12 -6.43 11.82
CA SER A 84 4.14 -5.44 12.16
C SER A 84 5.22 -5.26 11.07
N VAL A 85 5.67 -6.35 10.46
CA VAL A 85 6.68 -6.28 9.37
C VAL A 85 6.15 -5.51 8.16
N ALA A 86 4.86 -5.64 7.83
CA ALA A 86 4.26 -4.93 6.71
C ALA A 86 4.12 -3.43 6.99
N VAL A 87 3.70 -3.04 8.20
CA VAL A 87 3.63 -1.62 8.56
C VAL A 87 5.02 -1.00 8.64
N THR A 88 6.03 -1.71 9.15
CA THR A 88 7.41 -1.21 9.15
C THR A 88 7.89 -0.90 7.74
N LEU A 89 7.64 -1.80 6.78
CA LEU A 89 8.01 -1.53 5.38
C LEU A 89 7.20 -0.37 4.79
N ALA A 90 5.90 -0.26 5.08
CA ALA A 90 5.08 0.84 4.60
C ALA A 90 5.56 2.20 5.13
N LEU A 91 5.89 2.28 6.42
CA LEU A 91 6.43 3.50 7.04
C LEU A 91 7.83 3.82 6.50
N LEU A 92 8.68 2.81 6.29
CA LEU A 92 10.01 3.01 5.67
C LEU A 92 9.88 3.57 4.25
N LEU A 93 8.96 3.03 3.44
CA LEU A 93 8.71 3.51 2.08
C LEU A 93 8.13 4.94 2.07
N GLY A 94 7.26 5.26 3.02
CA GLY A 94 6.80 6.63 3.25
C GLY A 94 7.95 7.57 3.58
N TYR A 95 8.84 7.15 4.48
CA TYR A 95 9.97 7.93 4.96
C TYR A 95 10.92 8.31 3.81
N VAL A 96 11.36 7.32 3.02
CA VAL A 96 12.24 7.57 1.85
C VAL A 96 11.53 8.33 0.73
N SER A 97 10.20 8.46 0.82
CA SER A 97 9.38 9.27 -0.09
C SER A 97 9.00 10.63 0.52
N ALA A 98 9.78 11.10 1.50
CA ALA A 98 9.66 12.39 2.17
C ALA A 98 8.40 12.60 3.03
N TRP A 99 7.70 11.52 3.42
CA TRP A 99 6.70 11.59 4.48
C TRP A 99 7.37 11.54 5.84
N HIS A 100 6.95 12.39 6.78
CA HIS A 100 7.59 12.49 8.10
C HIS A 100 6.57 12.70 9.21
N GLY A 101 6.99 12.44 10.44
CA GLY A 101 6.20 12.66 11.64
C GLY A 101 4.84 11.96 11.60
N GLU A 102 3.79 12.63 12.08
CA GLU A 102 2.44 12.05 12.09
C GLU A 102 1.88 11.77 10.69
N GLN A 103 2.33 12.50 9.66
CA GLN A 103 1.84 12.28 8.29
C GLN A 103 2.23 10.89 7.76
N LEU A 104 3.28 10.28 8.30
CA LEU A 104 3.74 8.96 7.88
C LEU A 104 2.64 7.88 8.01
N PHE A 105 1.81 7.99 9.05
CA PHE A 105 0.68 7.08 9.29
C PHE A 105 -0.46 7.23 8.28
N ALA A 106 -0.54 8.37 7.59
CA ALA A 106 -1.53 8.65 6.55
C ALA A 106 -0.95 8.45 5.14
N SER A 107 0.30 8.00 5.01
CA SER A 107 0.97 7.82 3.73
C SER A 107 0.24 6.79 2.84
N PRO A 108 0.39 6.88 1.50
CA PRO A 108 -0.23 5.94 0.57
C PRO A 108 0.09 4.48 0.87
N TRP A 109 1.31 4.19 1.36
CA TRP A 109 1.71 2.84 1.75
C TRP A 109 0.95 2.31 2.97
N CYS A 110 0.60 3.16 3.93
CA CYS A 110 -0.25 2.76 5.06
C CYS A 110 -1.70 2.52 4.60
N GLN A 111 -2.21 3.35 3.69
CA GLN A 111 -3.54 3.17 3.11
C GLN A 111 -3.66 1.86 2.33
N LEU A 112 -2.61 1.43 1.62
CA LEU A 112 -2.53 0.11 0.95
C LEU A 112 -2.59 -1.08 1.91
N LEU A 113 -2.49 -0.85 3.22
CA LEU A 113 -2.64 -1.88 4.23
C LEU A 113 -4.05 -1.86 4.86
N ASP A 114 -5.01 -1.15 4.26
CA ASP A 114 -6.36 -0.91 4.78
C ASP A 114 -6.39 -0.27 6.18
N LEU A 115 -5.32 0.47 6.52
CA LEU A 115 -5.15 1.13 7.80
C LEU A 115 -5.58 2.59 7.73
N THR A 116 -6.33 3.02 8.73
CA THR A 116 -6.45 4.44 9.07
C THR A 116 -5.17 4.92 9.78
N GLY A 117 -4.95 6.23 9.83
CA GLY A 117 -3.81 6.80 10.57
C GLY A 117 -3.67 6.29 12.01
N PRO A 118 -4.74 6.28 12.81
CA PRO A 118 -4.71 5.69 14.16
C PRO A 118 -4.36 4.19 14.18
N GLN A 119 -4.87 3.40 13.22
CA GLN A 119 -4.54 1.98 13.12
C GLN A 119 -3.06 1.76 12.75
N ALA A 120 -2.55 2.54 11.80
CA ALA A 120 -1.13 2.53 11.43
C ALA A 120 -0.23 2.93 12.60
N ARG A 121 -0.61 3.95 13.39
CA ARG A 121 0.11 4.34 14.60
C ARG A 121 0.12 3.24 15.66
N SER A 122 -1.01 2.58 15.89
CA SER A 122 -1.10 1.46 16.83
C SER A 122 -0.21 0.28 16.42
N LEU A 123 -0.24 -0.07 15.13
CA LEU A 123 0.59 -1.16 14.58
C LEU A 123 2.09 -0.77 14.56
N ALA A 124 2.42 0.51 14.38
CA ALA A 124 3.78 1.02 14.52
C ALA A 124 4.29 0.91 15.98
N ALA A 125 3.42 1.17 16.96
CA ALA A 125 3.75 0.96 18.37
C ALA A 125 4.03 -0.52 18.68
N GLN A 126 3.30 -1.43 18.02
CA GLN A 126 3.59 -2.86 18.09
C GLN A 126 4.94 -3.19 17.44
N ALA A 127 5.19 -2.71 16.22
CA ALA A 127 6.47 -2.90 15.54
C ALA A 127 7.65 -2.32 16.32
N HIS A 128 7.44 -1.25 17.10
CA HIS A 128 8.44 -0.71 18.02
C HIS A 128 8.78 -1.68 19.15
N ARG A 129 7.76 -2.29 19.79
CA ARG A 129 7.96 -3.33 20.83
C ARG A 129 8.65 -4.58 20.29
N GLU A 130 8.47 -4.87 19.00
CA GLU A 130 9.13 -5.97 18.28
C GLU A 130 10.51 -5.59 17.72
N GLU A 131 11.02 -4.39 18.02
CA GLU A 131 12.33 -3.89 17.58
C GLU A 131 12.54 -3.85 16.05
N LEU A 132 11.44 -3.69 15.31
CA LEU A 132 11.46 -3.54 13.84
C LEU A 132 11.69 -2.08 13.41
N LEU A 133 11.24 -1.13 14.24
CA LEU A 133 11.46 0.31 14.10
C LEU A 133 11.59 0.94 15.49
N THR A 134 12.00 2.20 15.58
CA THR A 134 11.87 2.99 16.81
C THR A 134 10.83 4.07 16.63
N MET A 135 9.96 4.24 17.62
CA MET A 135 8.94 5.28 17.63
C MET A 135 9.00 6.03 18.94
N LYS A 136 9.16 7.36 18.88
CA LYS A 136 9.04 8.25 20.03
C LYS A 136 7.88 9.20 19.78
N ALA A 137 7.07 9.45 20.80
CA ALA A 137 5.97 10.40 20.70
C ALA A 137 5.95 11.29 21.95
N ILE A 138 6.06 12.60 21.75
CA ILE A 138 5.97 13.62 22.81
C ILE A 138 4.97 14.68 22.35
N GLY A 139 3.81 14.74 23.00
CA GLY A 139 2.70 15.58 22.56
C GLY A 139 2.26 15.20 21.14
N SER A 140 2.28 16.17 20.22
CA SER A 140 1.99 15.98 18.79
C SER A 140 3.20 15.62 17.94
N VAL A 141 4.41 15.62 18.51
CA VAL A 141 5.64 15.29 17.78
C VAL A 141 5.82 13.78 17.81
N VAL A 142 5.83 13.16 16.64
CA VAL A 142 6.18 11.75 16.45
C VAL A 142 7.47 11.66 15.65
N GLU A 143 8.41 10.87 16.16
CA GLU A 143 9.67 10.55 15.50
C GLU A 143 9.71 9.05 15.24
N ILE A 144 9.96 8.64 14.00
CA ILE A 144 10.09 7.25 13.60
C ILE A 144 11.45 7.06 12.95
N ASN A 145 12.23 6.11 13.43
CA ASN A 145 13.50 5.72 12.80
C ASN A 145 13.53 4.23 12.50
N PHE A 146 14.45 3.84 11.62
CA PHE A 146 14.59 2.46 11.15
C PHE A 146 16.03 1.98 11.36
N PRO A 147 16.45 1.66 12.61
CA PRO A 147 17.85 1.38 12.94
C PRO A 147 18.52 0.32 12.07
N ARG A 148 17.77 -0.75 11.73
CA ARG A 148 18.24 -1.85 10.87
C ARG A 148 18.52 -1.43 9.42
N PHE A 149 18.05 -0.25 9.02
CA PHE A 149 18.19 0.31 7.68
C PHE A 149 19.07 1.56 7.63
N ASN A 150 19.63 2.03 8.74
CA ASN A 150 20.38 3.30 8.81
C ASN A 150 21.45 3.44 7.71
N ARG A 151 22.24 2.38 7.44
CA ARG A 151 23.26 2.36 6.37
C ARG A 151 22.70 2.68 4.98
N PHE A 152 21.43 2.37 4.74
CA PHE A 152 20.76 2.61 3.45
C PHE A 152 20.02 3.96 3.43
N LEU A 153 19.88 4.63 4.58
CA LEU A 153 19.12 5.85 4.76
C LEU A 153 19.98 7.12 4.86
N GLU A 154 21.31 7.01 4.78
CA GLU A 154 22.25 8.13 4.92
C GLU A 154 22.02 9.29 3.92
N GLY A 155 21.33 9.05 2.80
CA GLY A 155 20.95 10.09 1.81
C GLY A 155 19.49 10.56 1.90
N PHE A 156 18.72 10.09 2.86
CA PHE A 156 17.30 10.42 3.09
C PHE A 156 17.07 11.13 4.44
N LEU A 157 18.16 11.47 5.15
CA LEU A 157 18.18 12.19 6.43
C LEU A 157 18.46 13.68 6.21
#